data_AF-A0A2E3ZA59-F1
#
_entry.id   AF-A0A2E3ZA59-F1
#
_cell.length_a   1.000
_cell.length_b   1.000
_cell.length_c   1.000
_cell.angle_alpha   90.00
_cell.angle_beta   90.00
_cell.angle_gamma   90.00
#
_symmetry.space_group_name_H-M   'P 1'
#
loop_
_entity.id
_entity.type
_entity.pdbx_description
1 polymer ?
#
loop_
_entity_poly.entity_id
_entity_poly.type
_entity_poly.pdbx_seq_one_letter_code
_entity_poly.pdbx_strand_id
1 'polypeptide(L)'
;MCQAILVVLLKCGIVLASVSVHYESLFLLSALLRRKQRWYSERLRAGMMVLGCLIAHGVEVILFGMGFRILECANQVANLNGVEPDGFNCIYYSVVVYTSIGFGDVVPISPSMRILTAAEGLTGAILVPWTVSFMFVHMQQFWKSKDEVPAV
;
A
#
# COMPACT_ATOMS: atom_id res chain seq x y z
N MET A 1 -5.52 -29.35 10.35
CA MET A 1 -6.57 -28.35 10.69
C MET A 1 -5.97 -27.06 11.24
N CYS A 2 -5.15 -27.09 12.31
CA CYS A 2 -4.53 -25.89 12.89
C CYS A 2 -3.67 -25.07 11.91
N GLN A 3 -2.89 -25.72 11.04
CA GLN A 3 -2.04 -25.04 10.06
C GLN A 3 -2.84 -24.23 9.02
N ALA A 4 -3.98 -24.75 8.56
CA ALA A 4 -4.83 -24.06 7.59
C ALA A 4 -5.46 -22.79 8.19
N ILE A 5 -5.90 -22.87 9.46
CA ILE A 5 -6.44 -21.74 10.20
C ILE A 5 -5.39 -20.64 10.35
N LEU A 6 -4.15 -21.01 10.71
CA LEU A 6 -3.04 -20.04 10.84
C LEU A 6 -2.77 -19.29 9.53
N VAL A 7 -2.76 -20.01 8.40
CA VAL A 7 -2.55 -19.40 7.07
C VAL A 7 -3.68 -18.44 6.69
N VAL A 8 -4.93 -18.74 7.04
CA VAL A 8 -6.06 -17.84 6.81
C VAL A 8 -5.94 -16.59 7.69
N LEU A 9 -5.65 -16.77 8.99
CA LEU A 9 -5.47 -15.66 9.92
C LEU A 9 -4.32 -14.75 9.52
N LEU A 10 -3.21 -15.31 9.02
CA LEU A 10 -2.09 -14.52 8.49
C LEU A 10 -2.53 -13.59 7.36
N LYS A 11 -3.27 -14.11 6.37
CA LYS A 11 -3.73 -13.32 5.22
C LYS A 11 -4.70 -12.22 5.64
N CYS A 12 -5.69 -12.57 6.47
CA CYS A 12 -6.62 -11.58 7.01
C CYS A 12 -5.88 -10.52 7.84
N GLY A 13 -4.92 -10.93 8.66
CA GLY A 13 -4.09 -10.04 9.46
C GLY A 13 -3.28 -9.06 8.61
N ILE A 14 -2.67 -9.52 7.51
CA ILE A 14 -1.91 -8.66 6.59
C ILE A 14 -2.83 -7.64 5.92
N VAL A 15 -3.99 -8.05 5.42
CA VAL A 15 -4.97 -7.14 4.82
C VAL A 15 -5.43 -6.08 5.82
N LEU A 16 -5.80 -6.50 7.04
CA LEU A 16 -6.21 -5.57 8.09
C LEU A 16 -5.07 -4.61 8.48
N ALA A 17 -3.85 -5.12 8.65
CA ALA A 17 -2.68 -4.31 8.94
C ALA A 17 -2.40 -3.29 7.83
N SER A 18 -2.51 -3.69 6.56
CA SER A 18 -2.35 -2.80 5.40
C SER A 18 -3.38 -1.67 5.43
N VAL A 19 -4.66 -1.99 5.66
CA VAL A 19 -5.73 -0.99 5.74
C VAL A 19 -5.51 -0.05 6.94
N SER A 20 -5.12 -0.57 8.10
CA SER A 20 -4.81 0.24 9.28
C SER A 20 -3.61 1.16 9.06
N VAL A 21 -2.52 0.64 8.50
CA VAL A 21 -1.33 1.44 8.16
C VAL A 21 -1.69 2.55 7.17
N HIS A 22 -2.51 2.26 6.17
CA HIS A 22 -2.97 3.26 5.21
C HIS A 22 -3.76 4.38 5.92
N TYR A 23 -4.77 3.98 6.69
CA TYR A 23 -5.63 4.90 7.43
C TYR A 23 -4.84 5.80 8.38
N GLU A 24 -3.96 5.21 9.19
CA GLU A 24 -3.11 5.94 10.14
C GLU A 24 -2.16 6.88 9.40
N SER A 25 -1.60 6.46 8.26
CA SER A 25 -0.73 7.32 7.44
C SER A 25 -1.47 8.54 6.93
N LEU A 26 -2.69 8.37 6.40
CA LEU A 26 -3.53 9.49 5.96
C LEU A 26 -3.91 10.40 7.13
N PHE A 27 -4.27 9.83 8.28
CA PHE A 27 -4.59 10.58 9.48
C PHE A 27 -3.39 11.42 9.96
N LEU A 28 -2.22 10.79 10.11
CA LEU A 28 -0.96 11.42 10.51
C LEU A 28 -0.55 12.53 9.55
N LEU A 29 -0.57 12.27 8.23
CA LEU A 29 -0.27 13.28 7.22
C LEU A 29 -1.24 14.46 7.32
N SER A 30 -2.54 14.20 7.48
CA SER A 30 -3.54 15.26 7.63
C SER A 30 -3.30 16.09 8.90
N ALA A 31 -2.96 15.45 10.03
CA ALA A 31 -2.72 16.11 11.31
C ALA A 31 -1.43 16.94 11.30
N LEU A 32 -0.34 16.38 10.77
CA LEU A 32 0.96 17.04 10.67
C LEU A 32 0.89 18.28 9.78
N LEU A 33 0.22 18.18 8.62
CA LEU A 33 0.13 19.28 7.66
C LEU A 33 -0.87 20.36 8.08
N ARG A 34 -1.95 20.03 8.81
CA ARG A 34 -2.80 21.03 9.45
C ARG A 34 -2.04 21.80 10.53
N ARG A 35 -1.29 21.11 11.39
CA ARG A 35 -0.53 21.77 12.48
C ARG A 35 0.54 22.73 11.96
N LYS A 36 1.18 22.39 10.85
CA LYS A 36 2.23 23.22 10.21
C LYS A 36 1.71 24.11 9.08
N GLN A 37 0.39 24.28 8.96
CA GLN A 37 -0.26 25.08 7.90
C GLN A 37 0.31 26.50 7.77
N ARG A 38 0.69 27.13 8.90
CA ARG A 38 1.21 28.50 8.92
C ARG A 38 2.65 28.64 8.39
N TRP A 39 3.40 27.55 8.30
CA TRP A 39 4.84 27.57 8.00
C TRP A 39 5.20 27.15 6.58
N TYR A 40 4.30 26.45 5.87
CA TYR A 40 4.58 25.89 4.56
C TYR A 40 3.69 26.48 3.46
N SER A 41 4.30 26.77 2.30
CA SER A 41 3.58 27.13 1.09
C SER A 41 2.68 25.97 0.62
N GLU A 42 1.54 26.30 0.00
CA GLU A 42 0.57 25.34 -0.54
C GLU A 42 1.21 24.29 -1.44
N ARG A 43 2.18 24.69 -2.27
CA ARG A 43 2.90 23.81 -3.20
C ARG A 43 3.75 22.77 -2.45
N LEU A 44 4.46 23.19 -1.41
CA LEU A 44 5.29 22.31 -0.60
C LEU A 44 4.43 21.30 0.16
N ARG A 45 3.30 21.74 0.70
CA ARG A 45 2.34 20.86 1.38
C ARG A 45 1.80 19.77 0.44
N ALA A 46 1.41 20.13 -0.78
CA ALA A 46 0.97 19.15 -1.78
C ALA A 46 2.07 18.12 -2.09
N GLY A 47 3.32 18.56 -2.27
CA GLY A 47 4.46 17.66 -2.48
C GLY A 47 4.70 16.71 -1.29
N MET A 48 4.63 17.23 -0.06
CA MET A 48 4.75 16.41 1.15
C MET A 48 3.64 15.35 1.26
N MET A 49 2.42 15.67 0.82
CA MET A 49 1.32 14.70 0.77
C MET A 49 1.62 13.58 -0.20
N VAL A 50 2.04 13.90 -1.44
CA VAL A 50 2.39 12.88 -2.45
C VAL A 50 3.46 11.93 -1.90
N LEU A 51 4.56 12.50 -1.40
CA LEU A 51 5.67 11.71 -0.88
C LEU A 51 5.26 10.85 0.33
N GLY A 52 4.45 11.41 1.24
CA GLY A 52 3.92 10.68 2.38
C GLY A 52 3.07 9.49 1.98
N CYS A 53 2.14 9.66 1.02
CA CYS A 53 1.30 8.58 0.54
C CYS A 53 2.10 7.51 -0.23
N LEU A 54 3.12 7.92 -1.00
CA LEU A 54 4.03 6.96 -1.65
C LEU A 54 4.79 6.10 -0.64
N ILE A 55 5.23 6.69 0.48
CA ILE A 55 5.86 5.93 1.56
C ILE A 55 4.86 4.97 2.19
N ALA A 56 3.61 5.39 2.45
CA ALA A 56 2.57 4.52 3.00
C ALA A 56 2.32 3.30 2.11
N HIS A 57 2.15 3.51 0.80
CA HIS A 57 2.02 2.41 -0.16
C HIS A 57 3.25 1.51 -0.22
N GLY A 58 4.46 2.07 -0.11
CA GLY A 58 5.69 1.29 -0.01
C GLY A 58 5.70 0.37 1.22
N VAL A 59 5.22 0.85 2.37
CA VAL A 59 5.11 0.04 3.59
C VAL A 59 4.07 -1.08 3.41
N GLU A 60 2.95 -0.81 2.75
CA GLU A 60 1.91 -1.81 2.46
C GLU A 60 2.43 -2.93 1.55
N VAL A 61 3.16 -2.56 0.49
CA VAL A 61 3.87 -3.52 -0.37
C VAL A 61 4.85 -4.36 0.45
N ILE A 62 5.64 -3.75 1.33
CA ILE A 62 6.57 -4.52 2.18
C ILE A 62 5.79 -5.48 3.10
N LEU A 63 4.62 -5.09 3.63
CA LEU A 63 3.77 -5.98 4.44
C LEU A 63 3.30 -7.21 3.67
N PHE A 64 2.83 -7.04 2.43
CA PHE A 64 2.44 -8.16 1.58
C PHE A 64 3.66 -9.01 1.17
N GLY A 65 4.77 -8.38 0.80
CA GLY A 65 6.05 -9.05 0.54
C GLY A 65 6.52 -9.94 1.70
N MET A 66 6.43 -9.44 2.94
CA MET A 66 6.68 -10.25 4.14
C MET A 66 5.69 -11.42 4.27
N GLY A 67 4.43 -11.21 3.92
CA GLY A 67 3.42 -12.25 3.84
C GLY A 67 3.79 -13.41 2.92
N PHE A 68 4.25 -13.10 1.69
CA PHE A 68 4.75 -14.13 0.77
C PHE A 68 5.98 -14.83 1.32
N ARG A 69 6.92 -14.08 1.91
CA ARG A 69 8.12 -14.66 2.51
C ARG A 69 7.81 -15.65 3.64
N ILE A 70 6.86 -15.31 4.51
CA ILE A 70 6.40 -16.20 5.59
C ILE A 70 5.76 -17.47 5.01
N LEU A 71 4.90 -17.33 4.00
CA LEU A 71 4.27 -18.47 3.33
C LEU A 71 5.28 -19.37 2.60
N GLU A 72 6.35 -18.79 2.05
CA GLU A 72 7.43 -19.54 1.42
C GLU A 72 8.22 -20.36 2.43
N CYS A 73 8.67 -19.74 3.53
CA CYS A 73 9.35 -20.43 4.63
C CYS A 73 8.51 -21.55 5.25
N ALA A 74 7.20 -21.35 5.39
CA ALA A 74 6.31 -22.31 6.03
C ALA A 74 6.04 -23.57 5.20
N ASN A 75 6.17 -23.50 3.87
CA ASN A 75 5.80 -24.61 2.98
C ASN A 75 7.00 -25.41 2.43
N GLN A 76 8.25 -25.05 2.75
CA GLN A 76 9.49 -25.74 2.35
C GLN A 76 9.68 -26.01 0.85
N VAL A 77 8.86 -25.40 -0.02
CA VAL A 77 8.93 -25.53 -1.47
C VAL A 77 9.07 -24.13 -2.06
N ALA A 78 9.94 -23.94 -3.05
CA ALA A 78 10.06 -22.70 -3.80
C ALA A 78 8.72 -22.37 -4.48
N ASN A 79 8.04 -21.33 -4.02
CA ASN A 79 6.66 -21.03 -4.43
C ASN A 79 6.57 -19.90 -5.48
N LEU A 80 7.68 -19.20 -5.72
CA LEU A 80 7.81 -18.19 -6.76
C LEU A 80 8.90 -18.67 -7.74
N ASN A 81 8.49 -19.02 -8.96
CA ASN A 81 9.34 -19.50 -10.07
C ASN A 81 10.25 -20.72 -9.85
N GLY A 82 10.22 -21.39 -8.70
CA GLY A 82 11.16 -22.49 -8.41
C GLY A 82 12.60 -22.04 -8.19
N VAL A 83 12.84 -20.72 -8.08
CA VAL A 83 14.13 -20.13 -7.73
C VAL A 83 14.29 -20.14 -6.22
N GLU A 84 15.54 -20.18 -5.73
CA GLU A 84 15.86 -20.12 -4.32
C GLU A 84 15.11 -18.98 -3.60
N PRO A 85 14.63 -19.22 -2.36
CA PRO A 85 13.89 -18.23 -1.58
C PRO A 85 14.70 -16.94 -1.37
N ASP A 86 14.32 -15.86 -2.05
CA ASP A 86 14.91 -14.53 -1.89
C ASP A 86 13.87 -13.53 -1.39
N GLY A 87 14.21 -12.82 -0.31
CA GLY A 87 13.35 -11.77 0.25
C GLY A 87 13.11 -10.63 -0.73
N PHE A 88 14.07 -10.35 -1.62
CA PHE A 88 13.91 -9.32 -2.64
C PHE A 88 12.85 -9.71 -3.69
N ASN A 89 12.83 -10.97 -4.12
CA ASN A 89 11.84 -11.48 -5.07
C ASN A 89 10.40 -11.41 -4.53
N CYS A 90 10.21 -11.62 -3.21
CA CYS A 90 8.90 -11.48 -2.57
C CYS A 90 8.39 -10.04 -2.59
N ILE A 91 9.28 -9.07 -2.32
CA ILE A 91 8.92 -7.64 -2.36
C ILE A 91 8.67 -7.21 -3.81
N TYR A 92 9.53 -7.63 -4.75
CA TYR A 92 9.33 -7.35 -6.17
C TYR A 92 7.99 -7.89 -6.68
N TYR A 93 7.67 -9.15 -6.35
CA TYR A 93 6.38 -9.75 -6.70
C TYR A 93 5.20 -8.94 -6.13
N SER A 94 5.29 -8.56 -4.86
CA SER A 94 4.29 -7.71 -4.20
C SER A 94 4.13 -6.35 -4.88
N VAL A 95 5.23 -5.67 -5.26
CA VAL A 95 5.16 -4.43 -6.07
C VAL A 95 4.34 -4.66 -7.33
N VAL A 96 4.69 -5.70 -8.11
CA VAL A 96 4.07 -6.00 -9.41
C VAL A 96 2.58 -6.31 -9.27
N VAL A 97 2.18 -7.00 -8.20
CA VAL A 97 0.78 -7.35 -7.91
C VAL A 97 0.00 -6.14 -7.39
N TYR A 98 0.51 -5.47 -6.35
CA TYR A 98 -0.15 -4.32 -5.70
C TYR A 98 -0.41 -3.18 -6.68
N THR A 99 0.54 -2.93 -7.58
CA THR A 99 0.43 -1.88 -8.62
C THR A 99 -0.30 -2.35 -9.88
N SER A 100 -0.77 -3.59 -9.93
CA SER A 100 -1.44 -4.20 -11.09
C SER A 100 -0.61 -4.25 -12.38
N ILE A 101 0.72 -4.15 -12.30
CA ILE A 101 1.61 -4.23 -13.47
C ILE A 101 1.57 -5.63 -14.08
N GLY A 102 1.70 -6.67 -13.25
CA GLY A 102 1.56 -8.06 -13.68
C GLY A 102 2.54 -8.53 -14.78
N PHE A 103 3.84 -8.24 -14.68
CA PHE A 103 4.84 -8.63 -15.69
C PHE A 103 4.84 -10.13 -16.03
N GLY A 104 4.38 -11.00 -15.12
CA GLY A 104 4.27 -12.44 -15.35
C GLY A 104 5.62 -13.17 -15.33
N ASP A 105 6.69 -12.46 -15.01
CA ASP A 105 8.03 -12.98 -14.82
C ASP A 105 8.16 -13.73 -13.49
N VAL A 106 7.46 -13.30 -12.43
CA VAL A 106 7.34 -13.99 -11.15
C VAL A 106 5.87 -14.37 -10.89
N VAL A 107 5.61 -15.66 -10.63
CA VAL A 107 4.23 -16.17 -10.48
C VAL A 107 4.02 -17.04 -9.23
N PRO A 108 2.82 -16.99 -8.60
CA PRO A 108 2.50 -17.77 -7.41
C PRO A 108 2.15 -19.21 -7.79
N ILE A 109 2.99 -20.16 -7.39
CA ILE A 109 2.82 -21.57 -7.72
C ILE A 109 1.77 -22.23 -6.81
N SER A 110 1.80 -21.95 -5.51
CA SER A 110 0.90 -22.62 -4.55
C SER A 110 -0.50 -21.98 -4.49
N PRO A 111 -1.56 -22.80 -4.25
CA PRO A 111 -2.92 -22.29 -4.06
C PRO A 111 -3.03 -21.27 -2.93
N SER A 112 -2.25 -21.44 -1.87
CA SER A 112 -2.24 -20.52 -0.73
C SER A 112 -1.73 -19.14 -1.09
N MET A 113 -0.66 -19.04 -1.90
CA MET A 113 -0.13 -17.77 -2.40
C MET A 113 -1.06 -17.11 -3.39
N ARG A 114 -1.68 -17.87 -4.30
CA ARG A 114 -2.67 -17.32 -5.27
C ARG A 114 -3.80 -16.54 -4.59
N ILE A 115 -4.27 -17.02 -3.44
CA ILE A 115 -5.29 -16.31 -2.65
C ILE A 115 -4.73 -15.02 -2.03
N LEU A 116 -3.48 -15.03 -1.56
CA LEU A 116 -2.85 -13.81 -1.03
C LEU A 116 -2.61 -12.79 -2.14
N THR A 117 -2.14 -13.23 -3.32
CA THR A 117 -2.03 -12.41 -4.55
C THR A 117 -3.35 -11.74 -4.91
N ALA A 118 -4.45 -12.51 -4.92
CA ALA A 118 -5.76 -11.97 -5.25
C ALA A 118 -6.21 -10.93 -4.20
N ALA A 119 -5.97 -11.19 -2.91
CA ALA A 119 -6.28 -10.26 -1.84
C ALA A 119 -5.44 -8.97 -1.92
N GLU A 120 -4.15 -9.09 -2.24
CA GLU A 120 -3.24 -7.96 -2.43
C GLU A 120 -3.66 -7.09 -3.61
N GLY A 121 -3.93 -7.70 -4.77
CA GLY A 121 -4.40 -6.97 -5.95
C GLY A 121 -5.70 -6.21 -5.68
N LEU A 122 -6.65 -6.83 -4.97
CA LEU A 122 -7.88 -6.17 -4.55
C LEU A 122 -7.63 -5.03 -3.54
N THR A 123 -6.69 -5.23 -2.61
CA THR A 123 -6.32 -4.22 -1.62
C THR A 123 -5.70 -3.00 -2.30
N GLY A 124 -4.71 -3.19 -3.17
CA GLY A 124 -4.10 -2.10 -3.94
C GLY A 124 -5.11 -1.36 -4.83
N ALA A 125 -6.02 -2.10 -5.47
CA ALA A 125 -7.09 -1.54 -6.29
C ALA A 125 -8.06 -0.63 -5.50
N ILE A 126 -8.15 -0.78 -4.18
CA ILE A 126 -8.97 0.07 -3.31
C ILE A 126 -8.15 1.20 -2.69
N LEU A 127 -6.96 0.91 -2.15
CA LEU A 127 -6.16 1.87 -1.39
C LEU A 127 -5.57 2.97 -2.29
N VAL A 128 -5.14 2.65 -3.52
CA VAL A 128 -4.58 3.63 -4.44
C VAL A 128 -5.62 4.70 -4.84
N PRO A 129 -6.84 4.33 -5.31
CA PRO A 129 -7.89 5.33 -5.57
C PRO A 129 -8.35 6.08 -4.32
N TRP A 130 -8.33 5.45 -3.15
CA TRP A 130 -8.64 6.14 -1.89
C TRP A 130 -7.63 7.27 -1.62
N THR A 131 -6.33 7.01 -1.80
CA THR A 131 -5.29 8.04 -1.72
C THR A 131 -5.53 9.18 -2.71
N VAL A 132 -5.81 8.86 -3.97
CA VAL A 132 -6.11 9.89 -4.99
C VAL A 132 -7.30 10.75 -4.57
N SER A 133 -8.38 10.13 -4.08
CA SER A 133 -9.58 10.84 -3.63
C SER A 133 -9.28 11.75 -2.43
N PHE A 134 -8.52 11.26 -1.46
CA PHE A 134 -8.09 12.03 -0.30
C PHE A 134 -7.24 13.24 -0.70
N MET A 135 -6.28 13.03 -1.61
CA MET A 135 -5.43 14.09 -2.13
C MET A 135 -6.23 15.14 -2.90
N PHE A 136 -7.17 14.71 -3.73
CA PHE A 136 -8.05 15.59 -4.49
C PHE A 136 -8.84 16.53 -3.57
N VAL A 137 -9.50 15.99 -2.54
CA VAL A 137 -10.26 16.78 -1.56
C VAL A 137 -9.35 17.81 -0.87
N HIS A 138 -8.15 17.41 -0.47
CA HIS A 138 -7.20 18.31 0.18
C HIS A 138 -6.68 19.41 -0.76
N MET A 139 -6.36 19.09 -2.01
CA MET A 139 -5.90 20.08 -3.00
C MET A 139 -6.99 21.10 -3.32
N GLN A 140 -8.25 20.68 -3.44
CA GLN A 140 -9.37 21.59 -3.68
C GLN A 140 -9.55 22.64 -2.58
N GLN A 141 -9.30 22.27 -1.32
CA GLN A 141 -9.36 23.21 -0.19
C GLN A 141 -8.30 24.32 -0.28
N PHE A 142 -7.17 24.05 -0.93
CA PHE A 142 -6.07 25.01 -1.05
C PHE A 142 -6.19 25.93 -2.27
N TRP A 143 -6.90 25.52 -3.31
CA TRP A 143 -7.10 26.38 -4.49
C TRP A 143 -8.29 27.34 -4.33
N LYS A 144 -9.36 26.95 -3.64
CA LYS A 144 -10.50 27.87 -3.40
C LYS A 144 -10.12 29.16 -2.67
N SER A 145 -9.07 29.17 -1.84
CA SER A 145 -8.63 30.39 -1.14
C SER A 145 -7.92 31.41 -2.04
N LYS A 146 -7.66 31.09 -3.32
CA LYS A 146 -7.04 32.03 -4.29
C LYS A 146 -8.04 32.68 -5.24
N ASP A 147 -9.23 32.11 -5.38
CA ASP A 147 -10.25 32.63 -6.30
C ASP A 147 -11.12 33.72 -5.65
N GLU A 148 -11.01 33.93 -4.34
CA GLU A 148 -11.57 35.07 -3.61
C GLU A 148 -10.59 36.27 -3.63
N VAL A 149 -10.27 36.79 -4.82
CA VAL A 149 -9.77 38.16 -4.94
C VAL A 149 -11.00 39.05 -5.11
N PRO A 150 -11.39 39.89 -4.14
CA PRO A 150 -12.49 40.81 -4.34
C PRO A 150 -12.16 41.72 -5.53
N ALA A 151 -13.07 41.74 -6.51
CA ALA A 151 -13.03 42.71 -7.60
C ALA A 151 -13.03 44.11 -6.97
N VAL A 152 -11.89 44.79 -7.08
CA VAL A 152 -11.74 46.23 -6.78
C VAL A 152 -12.44 47.01 -7.87
#